data_AF-A0A954RPA9-F1
#
_entry.id   AF-A0A954RPA9-F1
#
_cell.length_a   1.000
_cell.length_b   1.000
_cell.length_c   1.000
_cell.angle_alpha   90.00
_cell.angle_beta   90.00
_cell.angle_gamma   90.00
#
_symmetry.space_group_name_H-M   'P 1'
#
loop_
_entity.id
_entity.type
_entity.pdbx_description
1 polymer ?
#
loop_
_entity_poly.entity_id
_entity_poly.type
_entity_poly.pdbx_seq_one_letter_code
_entity_poly.pdbx_strand_id
1 'polypeptide(L)'
;MRWISLFLVATLYRPACSEPIRLFNTGTDLHGAILSGGVVDPNWKIVTGPGVIENSDSFVLKDQRISPPNNPYASSPDSLWIGVRADGESEINIPYVFRQEFDLTGLDPDTASINGSWAVDNNGIIRLNGLESNIGTGFLSIEGDKGSSSNWGVLHEFTINQGFQDGINTLEIEMINLNGPAGLQISSLVGNAEAKPRIPGDFNAALVLSVVDIDYLIQGIRNGTDLVLDLNDDALVNSNDLAFWISELKRTYFGDANLDGVFNSTDLVEVFNSGEYEDDVVSNSTWGEGDWNADGDFTTRDMVLAFQDGGYEQGPRAALPTVPEPASLTLFMAGVGSLLFCRDIGRRYCVS
;
A
#
# COMPACT_ATOMS: atom_id res chain seq x y z
N MET A 1 33.55 -32.79 -7.44
CA MET A 1 32.34 -32.80 -6.58
C MET A 1 32.01 -31.36 -6.23
N ARG A 2 31.20 -30.68 -7.04
CA ARG A 2 30.68 -29.35 -6.71
C ARG A 2 29.40 -29.55 -5.91
N TRP A 3 29.35 -28.97 -4.72
CA TRP A 3 28.15 -28.88 -3.91
C TRP A 3 27.23 -27.87 -4.61
N ILE A 4 26.12 -28.35 -5.17
CA ILE A 4 25.06 -27.48 -5.66
C ILE A 4 24.25 -27.10 -4.42
N SER A 5 24.48 -25.90 -3.91
CA SER A 5 23.59 -25.29 -2.92
C SER A 5 22.27 -24.99 -3.62
N LEU A 6 21.26 -25.81 -3.34
CA LEU A 6 19.90 -25.63 -3.85
C LEU A 6 19.28 -24.46 -3.07
N PHE A 7 19.45 -23.23 -3.56
CA PHE A 7 18.64 -22.12 -3.08
C PHE A 7 17.26 -22.27 -3.71
N LEU A 8 16.30 -22.72 -2.90
CA LEU A 8 14.91 -22.79 -3.29
C LEU A 8 14.38 -21.35 -3.31
N VAL A 9 14.42 -20.68 -4.46
CA VAL A 9 13.62 -19.49 -4.67
C VAL A 9 12.17 -19.96 -4.84
N ALA A 10 11.53 -20.21 -3.70
CA ALA A 10 10.08 -20.14 -3.66
C ALA A 10 9.74 -18.71 -4.08
N THR A 11 9.05 -18.54 -5.21
CA THR A 11 8.25 -17.34 -5.43
C THR A 11 7.28 -17.30 -4.25
N LEU A 12 7.68 -16.58 -3.21
CA LEU A 12 6.85 -16.31 -2.05
C LEU A 12 5.77 -15.36 -2.57
N TYR A 13 4.71 -15.94 -3.17
CA TYR A 13 3.41 -15.31 -3.14
C TYR A 13 3.07 -15.20 -1.65
N ARG A 14 3.45 -14.07 -1.05
CA ARG A 14 2.91 -13.71 0.26
C ARG A 14 1.41 -13.66 0.04
N PRO A 15 0.60 -14.45 0.78
CA PRO A 15 -0.84 -14.24 0.76
C PRO A 15 -1.07 -12.76 1.05
N ALA A 16 -1.91 -12.10 0.25
CA ALA A 16 -2.21 -10.69 0.41
C ALA A 16 -2.66 -10.46 1.86
N CYS A 17 -1.78 -9.87 2.65
CA CYS A 17 -2.08 -9.53 4.03
C CYS A 17 -2.73 -8.16 3.96
N SER A 18 -3.96 -8.09 4.43
CA SER A 18 -4.65 -6.81 4.60
C SER A 18 -3.95 -6.08 5.74
N GLU A 19 -3.31 -4.96 5.42
CA GLU A 19 -2.59 -4.11 6.34
C GLU A 19 -3.49 -2.93 6.76
N PRO A 20 -3.44 -2.51 8.03
CA PRO A 20 -4.23 -1.38 8.50
C PRO A 20 -3.71 -0.06 7.92
N ILE A 21 -4.64 0.76 7.41
CA ILE A 21 -4.36 2.16 7.03
C ILE A 21 -4.42 2.99 8.31
N ARG A 22 -3.38 3.80 8.55
CA ARG A 22 -3.32 4.66 9.74
C ARG A 22 -4.32 5.82 9.60
N LEU A 23 -5.41 5.75 10.34
CA LEU A 23 -6.48 6.74 10.40
C LEU A 23 -6.85 7.03 11.85
N PHE A 24 -7.39 8.22 12.09
CA PHE A 24 -7.80 8.68 13.41
C PHE A 24 -9.21 9.24 13.43
N ASN A 25 -9.96 8.83 14.45
CA ASN A 25 -11.22 9.45 14.83
C ASN A 25 -11.04 10.92 15.22
N THR A 26 -12.10 11.70 15.13
CA THR A 26 -12.09 13.08 15.64
C THR A 26 -12.00 13.08 17.17
N GLY A 27 -11.30 14.07 17.72
CA GLY A 27 -11.14 14.31 19.14
C GLY A 27 -10.25 13.30 19.85
N THR A 28 -9.28 12.71 19.14
CA THR A 28 -8.33 11.75 19.69
C THR A 28 -6.88 12.23 19.52
N ASP A 29 -5.96 11.69 20.32
CA ASP A 29 -4.53 11.89 20.11
C ASP A 29 -3.98 10.96 19.00
N LEU A 30 -2.66 11.03 18.75
CA LEU A 30 -1.99 10.21 17.74
C LEU A 30 -1.90 8.70 18.08
N HIS A 31 -2.46 8.28 19.22
CA HIS A 31 -2.60 6.89 19.65
C HIS A 31 -4.07 6.47 19.80
N GLY A 32 -5.03 7.33 19.42
CA GLY A 32 -6.47 7.05 19.50
C GLY A 32 -7.09 7.28 20.88
N ALA A 33 -6.38 7.90 21.83
CA ALA A 33 -6.94 8.22 23.14
C ALA A 33 -7.79 9.50 23.08
N ILE A 34 -8.94 9.50 23.77
CA ILE A 34 -9.85 10.65 23.80
C ILE A 34 -9.19 11.88 24.44
N LEU A 35 -9.33 13.03 23.78
CA LEU A 35 -8.81 14.31 24.22
C LEU A 35 -9.76 15.05 25.18
N SER A 36 -9.26 16.09 25.84
CA SER A 36 -10.08 16.99 26.64
C SER A 36 -10.76 18.06 25.78
N GLY A 37 -11.96 18.49 26.16
CA GLY A 37 -12.66 19.58 25.48
C GLY A 37 -11.84 20.87 25.42
N GLY A 38 -11.81 21.50 24.24
CA GLY A 38 -11.15 22.77 23.98
C GLY A 38 -9.70 22.72 23.56
N VAL A 39 -9.11 21.52 23.45
CA VAL A 39 -7.76 21.35 22.90
C VAL A 39 -7.82 21.23 21.37
N VAL A 40 -6.68 21.47 20.73
CA VAL A 40 -6.52 21.25 19.28
C VAL A 40 -6.60 19.75 18.99
N ASP A 41 -7.33 19.38 17.94
CA ASP A 41 -7.26 18.04 17.37
C ASP A 41 -6.00 17.91 16.49
N PRO A 42 -5.11 16.95 16.78
CA PRO A 42 -3.86 16.79 16.03
C PRO A 42 -4.04 16.12 14.67
N ASN A 43 -5.17 15.46 14.42
CA ASN A 43 -5.40 14.57 13.28
C ASN A 43 -6.20 15.23 12.15
N TRP A 44 -7.09 16.17 12.49
CA TRP A 44 -7.98 16.84 11.53
C TRP A 44 -7.66 18.34 11.44
N LYS A 45 -7.31 18.79 10.24
CA LYS A 45 -7.05 20.20 9.94
C LYS A 45 -8.15 20.82 9.12
N ILE A 46 -8.34 22.12 9.24
CA ILE A 46 -9.26 22.89 8.42
C ILE A 46 -8.45 23.47 7.26
N VAL A 47 -8.78 23.05 6.04
CA VAL A 47 -8.01 23.40 4.83
C VAL A 47 -8.74 24.39 3.93
N THR A 48 -10.04 24.56 4.13
CA THR A 48 -10.88 25.55 3.45
C THR A 48 -11.83 26.20 4.44
N GLY A 49 -12.02 27.51 4.31
CA GLY A 49 -12.97 28.30 5.10
C GLY A 49 -12.59 29.79 5.17
N PRO A 50 -13.46 30.66 5.71
CA PRO A 50 -13.16 32.06 5.98
C PRO A 50 -11.85 32.24 6.75
N GLY A 51 -10.92 33.01 6.18
CA GLY A 51 -9.64 33.33 6.81
C GLY A 51 -8.63 32.17 6.85
N VAL A 52 -8.93 31.03 6.23
CA VAL A 52 -8.01 29.89 6.10
C VAL A 52 -7.07 30.15 4.92
N ILE A 53 -5.81 30.48 5.23
CA ILE A 53 -4.75 30.73 4.24
C ILE A 53 -3.76 29.55 4.17
N GLU A 54 -3.64 28.81 5.28
CA GLU A 54 -2.89 27.56 5.45
C GLU A 54 -3.74 26.59 6.29
N ASN A 55 -3.31 25.32 6.38
CA ASN A 55 -3.93 24.30 7.25
C ASN A 55 -4.12 24.84 8.67
N SER A 56 -5.36 25.14 9.03
CA SER A 56 -5.73 25.71 10.33
C SER A 56 -6.11 24.60 11.31
N ASP A 57 -5.93 24.86 12.60
CA ASP A 57 -6.31 23.91 13.64
C ASP A 57 -7.83 23.73 13.72
N SER A 58 -8.26 22.49 13.97
CA SER A 58 -9.59 22.22 14.49
C SER A 58 -9.52 21.97 15.99
N PHE A 59 -10.64 22.17 16.69
CA PHE A 59 -10.68 22.12 18.15
C PHE A 59 -11.74 21.14 18.62
N VAL A 60 -11.40 20.32 19.61
CA VAL A 60 -12.36 19.53 20.36
C VAL A 60 -13.35 20.48 21.04
N LEU A 61 -14.64 20.26 20.87
CA LEU A 61 -15.65 21.13 21.46
C LEU A 61 -15.65 21.03 22.99
N LYS A 62 -15.68 22.17 23.68
CA LYS A 62 -15.66 22.26 25.16
C LYS A 62 -16.96 21.82 25.79
N ASP A 63 -18.05 22.21 25.14
CA ASP A 63 -19.39 22.05 25.66
C ASP A 63 -20.20 21.27 24.62
N GLN A 64 -20.10 19.93 24.59
CA GLN A 64 -21.12 19.11 23.91
C GLN A 64 -22.42 19.23 24.73
N ARG A 65 -23.03 20.42 24.67
CA ARG A 65 -23.81 21.07 25.71
C ARG A 65 -24.95 20.17 26.16
N ILE A 66 -24.90 19.88 27.46
CA ILE A 66 -25.85 19.16 28.31
C ILE A 66 -25.54 17.66 28.42
N SER A 67 -25.51 17.14 29.65
CA SER A 67 -25.37 15.70 29.91
C SER A 67 -26.59 14.91 29.43
N PRO A 68 -26.43 13.65 29.00
CA PRO A 68 -27.56 12.76 28.72
C PRO A 68 -28.56 12.74 29.89
N PRO A 69 -29.88 12.73 29.63
CA PRO A 69 -30.53 12.50 28.33
C PRO A 69 -30.73 13.77 27.48
N ASN A 70 -30.22 14.92 27.90
CA ASN A 70 -30.51 16.20 27.27
C ASN A 70 -29.42 16.64 26.27
N ASN A 71 -28.38 15.82 26.03
CA ASN A 71 -27.41 16.07 24.97
C ASN A 71 -28.06 15.75 23.62
N PRO A 72 -28.26 16.72 22.72
CA PRO A 72 -28.81 16.44 21.41
C PRO A 72 -27.77 15.86 20.44
N TYR A 73 -26.48 15.89 20.79
CA TYR A 73 -25.39 15.41 19.94
C TYR A 73 -25.12 13.92 20.14
N ALA A 74 -24.77 13.25 19.05
CA ALA A 74 -24.32 11.87 19.05
C ALA A 74 -23.09 11.73 19.95
N SER A 75 -22.97 10.56 20.59
CA SER A 75 -21.86 10.25 21.48
C SER A 75 -21.24 8.91 21.09
N SER A 76 -19.92 8.80 21.20
CA SER A 76 -19.18 7.56 21.02
C SER A 76 -18.13 7.41 22.14
N PRO A 77 -17.76 6.19 22.54
CA PRO A 77 -16.61 5.96 23.41
C PRO A 77 -15.26 6.30 22.78
N ASP A 78 -15.16 6.41 21.45
CA ASP A 78 -13.88 6.46 20.71
C ASP A 78 -13.64 7.75 19.90
N SER A 79 -14.55 8.73 20.00
CA SER A 79 -14.44 10.00 19.29
C SER A 79 -15.13 11.14 20.04
N LEU A 80 -14.72 12.38 19.76
CA LEU A 80 -15.41 13.59 20.19
C LEU A 80 -15.71 14.49 18.99
N TRP A 81 -16.70 15.37 19.18
CA TRP A 81 -16.97 16.47 18.26
C TRP A 81 -15.82 17.46 18.21
N ILE A 82 -15.43 17.83 17.00
CA ILE A 82 -14.50 18.92 16.69
C ILE A 82 -15.21 20.01 15.91
N GLY A 83 -14.66 21.23 15.93
CA GLY A 83 -15.18 22.34 15.14
C GLY A 83 -14.11 23.37 14.81
N VAL A 84 -14.54 24.39 14.06
CA VAL A 84 -13.71 25.56 13.70
C VAL A 84 -13.21 26.29 14.95
N ARG A 85 -14.04 26.31 15.99
CA ARG A 85 -13.75 26.92 17.28
C ARG A 85 -14.22 25.99 18.38
N ALA A 86 -13.52 26.02 19.51
CA ALA A 86 -13.81 25.16 20.67
C ALA A 86 -15.20 25.38 21.30
N ASP A 87 -15.87 26.49 21.02
CA ASP A 87 -17.22 26.82 21.47
C ASP A 87 -18.32 26.39 20.48
N GLY A 88 -17.94 25.82 19.32
CA GLY A 88 -18.85 25.38 18.26
C GLY A 88 -19.27 26.49 17.30
N GLU A 89 -18.72 27.70 17.42
CA GLU A 89 -19.07 28.81 16.53
C GLU A 89 -18.37 28.69 15.16
N SER A 90 -19.11 28.95 14.09
CA SER A 90 -18.62 29.00 12.72
C SER A 90 -19.45 29.99 11.88
N GLU A 91 -18.94 30.37 10.71
CA GLU A 91 -19.71 31.19 9.79
C GLU A 91 -20.89 30.42 9.18
N ILE A 92 -22.04 31.08 9.08
CA ILE A 92 -23.30 30.49 8.61
C ILE A 92 -23.39 30.55 7.08
N ASN A 93 -23.84 29.45 6.46
CA ASN A 93 -23.94 29.21 5.02
C ASN A 93 -22.60 29.29 4.28
N ILE A 94 -21.48 29.09 4.98
CA ILE A 94 -20.13 29.04 4.40
C ILE A 94 -19.52 27.66 4.67
N PRO A 95 -18.93 27.00 3.65
CA PRO A 95 -18.29 25.71 3.85
C PRO A 95 -16.96 25.81 4.60
N TYR A 96 -16.72 24.85 5.48
CA TYR A 96 -15.42 24.52 6.04
C TYR A 96 -15.04 23.10 5.63
N VAL A 97 -13.80 22.87 5.19
CA VAL A 97 -13.32 21.51 4.86
C VAL A 97 -12.35 21.05 5.92
N PHE A 98 -12.73 19.99 6.65
CA PHE A 98 -11.86 19.24 7.54
C PHE A 98 -11.14 18.16 6.75
N ARG A 99 -9.83 18.01 6.94
CA ARG A 99 -8.99 17.06 6.21
C ARG A 99 -8.09 16.28 7.15
N GLN A 100 -7.98 14.99 6.89
CA GLN A 100 -6.93 14.11 7.39
C GLN A 100 -6.18 13.50 6.19
N GLU A 101 -4.86 13.39 6.30
CA GLU A 101 -4.02 12.75 5.30
C GLU A 101 -3.61 11.35 5.77
N PHE A 102 -3.51 10.41 4.84
CA PHE A 102 -3.01 9.06 5.11
C PHE A 102 -2.20 8.55 3.91
N ASP A 103 -1.25 7.66 4.17
CA ASP A 103 -0.31 7.18 3.17
C ASP A 103 -0.59 5.71 2.83
N LEU A 104 -0.74 5.43 1.53
CA LEU A 104 -0.87 4.09 0.95
C LEU A 104 0.42 3.62 0.29
N THR A 105 1.56 4.27 0.51
CA THR A 105 2.85 3.84 -0.04
C THR A 105 3.13 2.38 0.36
N GLY A 106 3.25 1.52 -0.66
CA GLY A 106 3.45 0.08 -0.47
C GLY A 106 2.17 -0.74 -0.30
N LEU A 107 0.99 -0.12 -0.33
CA LEU A 107 -0.33 -0.76 -0.31
C LEU A 107 -1.04 -0.59 -1.65
N ASP A 108 -1.87 -1.55 -2.04
CA ASP A 108 -2.62 -1.52 -3.28
C ASP A 108 -3.88 -0.66 -3.12
N PRO A 109 -3.97 0.51 -3.78
CA PRO A 109 -5.12 1.41 -3.66
C PRO A 109 -6.43 0.78 -4.17
N ASP A 110 -6.39 -0.18 -5.08
CA ASP A 110 -7.60 -0.83 -5.62
C ASP A 110 -8.24 -1.79 -4.60
N THR A 111 -7.48 -2.19 -3.59
CA THR A 111 -7.94 -3.03 -2.47
C THR A 111 -8.28 -2.22 -1.23
N ALA A 112 -7.99 -0.92 -1.24
CA ALA A 112 -8.18 -0.05 -0.09
C ALA A 112 -9.67 0.14 0.23
N SER A 113 -9.99 0.09 1.51
CA SER A 113 -11.31 0.43 2.02
C SER A 113 -11.21 1.17 3.34
N ILE A 114 -12.11 2.13 3.55
CA ILE A 114 -12.30 2.85 4.81
C ILE A 114 -13.76 2.70 5.22
N ASN A 115 -13.99 2.33 6.47
CA ASN A 115 -15.31 2.26 7.09
C ASN A 115 -15.34 3.17 8.31
N GLY A 116 -16.49 3.75 8.60
CA GLY A 116 -16.68 4.54 9.80
C GLY A 116 -18.11 4.99 9.99
N SER A 117 -18.34 5.80 11.01
CA SER A 117 -19.60 6.49 11.21
C SER A 117 -19.36 7.96 11.50
N TRP A 118 -20.22 8.84 11.02
CA TRP A 118 -20.04 10.28 11.17
C TRP A 118 -21.34 11.01 11.45
N ALA A 119 -21.21 12.16 12.10
CA ALA A 119 -22.29 13.10 12.36
C ALA A 119 -21.78 14.51 12.10
N VAL A 120 -22.67 15.38 11.66
CA VAL A 120 -22.32 16.75 11.25
C VAL A 120 -23.43 17.72 11.64
N ASP A 121 -23.04 18.93 12.01
CA ASP A 121 -23.97 20.00 12.36
C ASP A 121 -23.73 21.23 11.44
N ASN A 122 -24.54 21.52 10.42
CA ASN A 122 -25.82 20.87 10.06
C ASN A 122 -25.70 19.93 8.85
N ASN A 123 -24.98 20.34 7.81
CA ASN A 123 -24.83 19.59 6.57
C ASN A 123 -23.38 19.21 6.35
N GLY A 124 -23.14 18.11 5.64
CA GLY A 124 -21.80 17.82 5.15
C GLY A 124 -21.73 16.83 4.01
N ILE A 125 -20.54 16.74 3.43
CA ILE A 125 -20.18 15.85 2.31
C ILE A 125 -18.82 15.24 2.61
N ILE A 126 -18.71 13.92 2.50
CA ILE A 126 -17.44 13.19 2.53
C ILE A 126 -16.83 13.22 1.12
N ARG A 127 -15.53 13.52 1.05
CA ARG A 127 -14.72 13.45 -0.16
C ARG A 127 -13.47 12.62 0.09
N LEU A 128 -13.01 11.95 -0.97
CA LEU A 128 -11.70 11.31 -1.01
C LEU A 128 -10.91 11.93 -2.15
N ASN A 129 -9.74 12.51 -1.86
CA ASN A 129 -8.89 13.15 -2.88
C ASN A 129 -9.65 14.21 -3.71
N GLY A 130 -10.54 14.97 -3.07
CA GLY A 130 -11.44 15.93 -3.73
C GLY A 130 -12.62 15.31 -4.51
N LEU A 131 -12.75 13.99 -4.59
CA LEU A 131 -13.86 13.30 -5.24
C LEU A 131 -15.05 13.15 -4.28
N GLU A 132 -16.25 13.53 -4.74
CA GLU A 132 -17.49 13.51 -3.94
C GLU A 132 -18.45 12.38 -4.34
N SER A 133 -18.24 11.78 -5.51
CA SER A 133 -19.16 10.82 -6.12
C SER A 133 -18.42 9.57 -6.57
N ASN A 134 -19.08 8.42 -6.52
CA ASN A 134 -18.50 7.12 -6.86
C ASN A 134 -17.25 6.78 -6.03
N ILE A 135 -17.23 7.18 -4.75
CA ILE A 135 -16.16 6.83 -3.81
C ILE A 135 -16.54 5.67 -2.88
N GLY A 136 -17.84 5.34 -2.77
CA GLY A 136 -18.31 4.24 -1.94
C GLY A 136 -19.81 4.22 -1.69
N THR A 137 -20.23 3.77 -0.51
CA THR A 137 -21.64 3.52 -0.14
C THR A 137 -21.96 4.06 1.27
N GLY A 138 -23.24 4.02 1.66
CA GLY A 138 -23.72 4.58 2.93
C GLY A 138 -24.00 6.07 2.84
N PHE A 139 -23.89 6.78 3.96
CA PHE A 139 -24.15 8.22 4.03
C PHE A 139 -22.89 9.00 3.67
N LEU A 140 -22.67 9.27 2.38
CA LEU A 140 -21.56 10.11 1.91
C LEU A 140 -21.93 11.60 1.82
N SER A 141 -23.22 11.93 1.90
CA SER A 141 -23.73 13.29 2.04
C SER A 141 -24.88 13.27 3.05
N ILE A 142 -24.88 14.25 3.95
CA ILE A 142 -25.95 14.52 4.91
C ILE A 142 -26.40 15.96 4.64
N GLU A 143 -27.57 16.10 4.04
CA GLU A 143 -28.17 17.38 3.68
C GLU A 143 -29.60 17.49 4.19
N GLY A 144 -30.10 18.73 4.26
CA GLY A 144 -31.52 18.95 4.09
C GLY A 144 -32.33 19.26 5.34
N ASP A 145 -31.73 19.62 6.48
CA ASP A 145 -32.56 20.09 7.58
C ASP A 145 -31.93 21.16 8.48
N LYS A 146 -32.50 22.37 8.39
CA LYS A 146 -32.30 23.42 9.39
C LYS A 146 -33.03 22.98 10.66
N GLY A 147 -32.36 22.22 11.52
CA GLY A 147 -32.98 21.80 12.77
C GLY A 147 -33.21 20.29 12.96
N SER A 148 -32.75 19.41 12.06
CA SER A 148 -32.93 17.96 12.28
C SER A 148 -31.87 17.38 13.19
N SER A 149 -32.32 16.94 14.37
CA SER A 149 -31.53 16.09 15.27
C SER A 149 -31.05 14.79 14.61
N SER A 150 -31.51 14.41 13.41
CA SER A 150 -30.94 13.25 12.72
C SER A 150 -29.49 13.45 12.30
N ASN A 151 -29.06 14.68 12.00
CA ASN A 151 -27.74 14.93 11.41
C ASN A 151 -26.64 14.91 12.47
N TRP A 152 -26.89 15.59 13.60
CA TRP A 152 -25.94 15.67 14.71
C TRP A 152 -26.25 14.71 15.86
N GLY A 153 -27.48 14.23 15.99
CA GLY A 153 -27.90 13.36 17.10
C GLY A 153 -27.70 11.87 16.84
N VAL A 154 -27.29 11.49 15.62
CA VAL A 154 -27.06 10.10 15.21
C VAL A 154 -25.77 10.01 14.38
N LEU A 155 -24.99 8.96 14.61
CA LEU A 155 -23.85 8.61 13.75
C LEU A 155 -24.36 7.80 12.55
N HIS A 156 -23.99 8.23 11.35
CA HIS A 156 -24.36 7.62 10.08
C HIS A 156 -23.20 6.81 9.52
N GLU A 157 -23.42 5.55 9.16
CA GLU A 157 -22.37 4.69 8.63
C GLU A 157 -22.02 5.05 7.17
N PHE A 158 -20.74 4.94 6.85
CA PHE A 158 -20.22 5.08 5.50
C PHE A 158 -19.11 4.08 5.22
N THR A 159 -18.96 3.76 3.93
CA THR A 159 -17.84 2.98 3.40
C THR A 159 -17.28 3.72 2.19
N ILE A 160 -15.96 3.85 2.12
CA ILE A 160 -15.20 4.32 0.96
C ILE A 160 -14.38 3.13 0.45
N ASN A 161 -14.52 2.78 -0.82
CA ASN A 161 -13.83 1.66 -1.44
C ASN A 161 -13.43 1.95 -2.90
N GLN A 162 -13.50 3.22 -3.32
CA GLN A 162 -13.11 3.70 -4.64
C GLN A 162 -12.51 5.11 -4.52
N GLY A 163 -11.68 5.51 -5.48
CA GLY A 163 -11.07 6.84 -5.55
C GLY A 163 -9.74 6.99 -4.80
N PHE A 164 -9.18 5.89 -4.29
CA PHE A 164 -7.84 5.88 -3.70
C PHE A 164 -6.78 6.01 -4.79
N GLN A 165 -5.63 6.58 -4.42
CA GLN A 165 -4.46 6.72 -5.28
C GLN A 165 -3.22 6.17 -4.59
N ASP A 166 -2.15 5.94 -5.35
CA ASP A 166 -0.86 5.56 -4.76
C ASP A 166 -0.28 6.67 -3.88
N GLY A 167 0.39 6.29 -2.79
CA GLY A 167 0.98 7.23 -1.84
C GLY A 167 -0.06 8.01 -1.04
N ILE A 168 0.13 9.34 -0.93
CA ILE A 168 -0.67 10.19 -0.04
C ILE A 168 -2.10 10.37 -0.57
N ASN A 169 -3.06 10.10 0.30
CA ASN A 169 -4.49 10.31 0.10
C ASN A 169 -5.04 11.29 1.14
N THR A 170 -6.18 11.91 0.83
CA THR A 170 -6.87 12.86 1.71
C THR A 170 -8.31 12.45 1.93
N LEU A 171 -8.71 12.29 3.19
CA LEU A 171 -10.10 12.15 3.60
C LEU A 171 -10.61 13.52 4.04
N GLU A 172 -11.65 14.01 3.38
CA GLU A 172 -12.13 15.38 3.55
C GLU A 172 -13.61 15.41 3.87
N ILE A 173 -14.01 16.24 4.82
CA ILE A 173 -15.41 16.48 5.14
C ILE A 173 -15.67 17.96 4.96
N GLU A 174 -16.47 18.29 3.95
CA GLU A 174 -17.06 19.61 3.87
C GLU A 174 -18.23 19.69 4.85
N MET A 175 -18.22 20.70 5.71
CA MET A 175 -19.28 21.01 6.66
C MET A 175 -19.83 22.40 6.35
N ILE A 176 -21.16 22.50 6.29
CA ILE A 176 -21.86 23.78 6.18
C ILE A 176 -22.78 23.93 7.40
N ASN A 177 -22.51 24.95 8.19
CA ASN A 177 -23.41 25.37 9.26
C ASN A 177 -24.53 26.24 8.68
N LEU A 178 -25.79 25.95 9.01
CA LEU A 178 -26.94 26.73 8.58
C LEU A 178 -27.48 27.64 9.69
N ASN A 179 -27.22 27.31 10.96
CA ASN A 179 -27.58 28.07 12.14
C ASN A 179 -27.01 27.42 13.42
N GLY A 180 -26.87 28.20 14.48
CA GLY A 180 -26.48 27.66 15.79
C GLY A 180 -25.06 27.10 15.80
N PRO A 181 -24.75 26.18 16.73
CA PRO A 181 -23.43 25.55 16.79
C PRO A 181 -23.17 24.67 15.57
N ALA A 182 -21.89 24.44 15.29
CA ALA A 182 -21.41 23.56 14.24
C ALA A 182 -20.39 22.58 14.79
N GLY A 183 -20.27 21.44 14.13
CA GLY A 183 -19.22 20.49 14.41
C GLY A 183 -19.26 19.26 13.52
N LEU A 184 -18.21 18.47 13.67
CA LEU A 184 -18.00 17.20 13.00
C LEU A 184 -17.61 16.16 14.04
N GLN A 185 -18.19 14.98 13.94
CA GLN A 185 -17.73 13.79 14.66
C GLN A 185 -17.53 12.65 13.66
N ILE A 186 -16.38 11.97 13.74
CA ILE A 186 -16.09 10.73 13.01
C ILE A 186 -15.59 9.69 14.00
N SER A 187 -16.21 8.52 13.95
CA SER A 187 -16.11 7.44 14.92
C SER A 187 -15.92 6.11 14.22
N SER A 188 -15.35 5.12 14.93
CA SER A 188 -15.10 3.78 14.40
C SER A 188 -14.37 3.79 13.04
N LEU A 189 -13.50 4.79 12.82
CA LEU A 189 -12.80 4.96 11.55
C LEU A 189 -11.70 3.92 11.43
N VAL A 190 -11.87 3.00 10.50
CA VAL A 190 -10.92 1.92 10.23
C VAL A 190 -10.68 1.84 8.74
N GLY A 191 -9.42 1.74 8.35
CA GLY A 191 -9.03 1.52 6.97
C GLY A 191 -8.12 0.30 6.85
N ASN A 192 -8.22 -0.38 5.71
CA ASN A 192 -7.35 -1.50 5.37
C ASN A 192 -7.10 -1.53 3.87
N ALA A 193 -5.93 -2.01 3.46
CA ALA A 193 -5.57 -2.28 2.08
C ALA A 193 -4.60 -3.46 2.03
N GLU A 194 -4.61 -4.22 0.96
CA GLU A 194 -3.62 -5.27 0.74
C GLU A 194 -2.25 -4.64 0.46
N ALA A 195 -1.17 -5.27 0.92
CA ALA A 195 0.16 -4.88 0.48
C ALA A 195 0.28 -5.01 -1.05
N LYS A 196 0.92 -4.04 -1.71
CA LYS A 196 1.22 -4.18 -3.15
C LYS A 196 2.01 -5.47 -3.35
N PRO A 197 1.66 -6.28 -4.36
CA PRO A 197 2.53 -7.37 -4.78
C PRO A 197 3.91 -6.79 -5.09
N ARG A 198 4.95 -7.31 -4.46
CA ARG A 198 6.33 -6.99 -4.84
C ARG A 198 6.92 -8.22 -5.50
N ILE A 199 7.30 -8.07 -6.77
CA ILE A 199 8.17 -9.04 -7.43
C ILE A 199 9.59 -8.63 -7.07
N PRO A 200 10.40 -9.48 -6.40
CA PRO A 200 11.80 -9.16 -6.19
C PRO A 200 12.45 -8.82 -7.53
N GLY A 201 13.23 -7.75 -7.58
CA GLY A 201 13.84 -7.26 -8.81
C GLY A 201 12.95 -6.41 -9.72
N ASP A 202 11.67 -6.19 -9.39
CA ASP A 202 10.82 -5.18 -10.05
C ASP A 202 10.97 -3.86 -9.29
N PHE A 203 11.72 -2.93 -9.89
CA PHE A 203 12.11 -1.67 -9.25
C PHE A 203 11.20 -0.51 -9.62
N ASN A 204 10.38 -0.66 -10.67
CA ASN A 204 9.42 0.36 -11.10
C ASN A 204 7.96 0.03 -10.71
N ALA A 205 7.73 -1.10 -10.02
CA ALA A 205 6.43 -1.58 -9.57
C ALA A 205 5.43 -1.83 -10.70
N ALA A 206 5.91 -2.18 -11.90
CA ALA A 206 5.07 -2.54 -13.04
C ALA A 206 4.55 -3.98 -12.98
N LEU A 207 4.92 -4.75 -11.95
CA LEU A 207 4.60 -6.16 -11.76
C LEU A 207 5.14 -7.05 -12.88
N VAL A 208 6.25 -6.63 -13.49
CA VAL A 208 6.96 -7.37 -14.55
C VAL A 208 8.45 -7.12 -14.41
N LEU A 209 9.26 -8.18 -14.59
CA LEU A 209 10.71 -8.05 -14.68
C LEU A 209 11.09 -7.71 -16.13
N SER A 210 11.47 -6.45 -16.35
CA SER A 210 11.70 -5.85 -17.66
C SER A 210 13.11 -5.26 -17.81
N VAL A 211 13.42 -4.78 -19.03
CA VAL A 211 14.69 -4.09 -19.31
C VAL A 211 14.86 -2.84 -18.44
N VAL A 212 13.76 -2.17 -18.11
CA VAL A 212 13.77 -0.98 -17.23
C VAL A 212 14.29 -1.32 -15.83
N ASP A 213 13.96 -2.50 -15.33
CA ASP A 213 14.35 -2.92 -13.98
C ASP A 213 15.83 -3.32 -13.92
N ILE A 214 16.30 -4.10 -14.89
CA ILE A 214 17.72 -4.49 -14.94
C ILE A 214 18.61 -3.28 -15.23
N ASP A 215 18.17 -2.32 -16.03
CA ASP A 215 18.89 -1.05 -16.24
C ASP A 215 18.95 -0.21 -14.96
N TYR A 216 17.89 -0.22 -14.15
CA TYR A 216 17.89 0.43 -12.83
C TYR A 216 18.90 -0.22 -11.88
N LEU A 217 18.97 -1.56 -11.87
CA LEU A 217 19.96 -2.32 -11.10
C LEU A 217 21.39 -2.02 -11.56
N ILE A 218 21.65 -2.05 -12.86
CA ILE A 218 22.97 -1.75 -13.46
C ILE A 218 23.43 -0.34 -13.06
N GLN A 219 22.55 0.66 -13.17
CA GLN A 219 22.86 2.02 -12.72
C GLN A 219 23.16 2.07 -11.22
N GLY A 220 22.43 1.32 -10.40
CA GLY A 220 22.67 1.22 -8.96
C GLY A 220 24.01 0.58 -8.60
N ILE A 221 24.42 -0.48 -9.32
CA ILE A 221 25.73 -1.13 -9.18
C ILE A 221 26.86 -0.12 -9.47
N ARG A 222 26.73 0.66 -10.55
CA ARG A 222 27.74 1.68 -10.92
C ARG A 222 27.83 2.83 -9.92
N ASN A 223 26.68 3.28 -9.42
CA ASN A 223 26.59 4.41 -8.49
C ASN A 223 26.86 4.02 -7.03
N GLY A 224 26.81 2.73 -6.68
CA GLY A 224 27.10 2.20 -5.35
C GLY A 224 26.05 2.57 -4.30
N THR A 225 24.76 2.53 -4.67
CA THR A 225 23.68 3.07 -3.82
C THR A 225 22.48 2.14 -3.67
N ASP A 226 21.85 2.25 -2.51
CA ASP A 226 20.56 1.68 -2.07
C ASP A 226 20.51 0.16 -1.85
N LEU A 227 20.39 -0.25 -0.58
CA LEU A 227 20.22 -1.65 -0.17
C LEU A 227 18.91 -2.27 -0.68
N VAL A 228 17.99 -1.49 -1.25
CA VAL A 228 16.83 -2.05 -1.98
C VAL A 228 17.26 -2.85 -3.22
N LEU A 229 18.46 -2.60 -3.74
CA LEU A 229 19.05 -3.29 -4.90
C LEU A 229 19.90 -4.51 -4.53
N ASP A 230 20.13 -4.75 -3.24
CA ASP A 230 20.76 -5.96 -2.73
C ASP A 230 19.72 -7.09 -2.80
N LEU A 231 19.82 -7.91 -3.85
CA LEU A 231 18.87 -8.97 -4.18
C LEU A 231 19.30 -10.32 -3.61
N ASN A 232 20.58 -10.49 -3.31
CA ASN A 232 21.14 -11.74 -2.79
C ASN A 232 21.35 -11.72 -1.26
N ASP A 233 20.97 -10.63 -0.60
CA ASP A 233 21.08 -10.37 0.84
C ASP A 233 22.54 -10.44 1.36
N ASP A 234 23.54 -10.07 0.54
CA ASP A 234 24.96 -10.08 0.91
C ASP A 234 25.48 -8.73 1.47
N ALA A 235 24.58 -7.74 1.60
CA ALA A 235 24.81 -6.37 2.04
C ALA A 235 25.67 -5.52 1.08
N LEU A 236 25.86 -5.95 -0.17
CA LEU A 236 26.61 -5.23 -1.19
C LEU A 236 25.81 -5.21 -2.50
N VAL A 237 25.66 -4.04 -3.13
CA VAL A 237 25.05 -3.93 -4.47
C VAL A 237 26.15 -4.08 -5.53
N ASN A 238 26.20 -5.22 -6.21
CA ASN A 238 27.26 -5.58 -7.15
C ASN A 238 26.82 -6.59 -8.23
N SER A 239 27.78 -7.12 -9.00
CA SER A 239 27.53 -8.10 -10.07
C SER A 239 26.84 -9.39 -9.60
N ASN A 240 26.91 -9.73 -8.31
CA ASN A 240 26.20 -10.87 -7.74
C ASN A 240 24.69 -10.64 -7.71
N ASP A 241 24.23 -9.40 -7.50
CA ASP A 241 22.80 -9.03 -7.59
C ASP A 241 22.31 -9.12 -9.01
N LEU A 242 23.11 -8.64 -9.97
CA LEU A 242 22.81 -8.79 -11.40
C LEU A 242 22.66 -10.27 -11.78
N ALA A 243 23.62 -11.10 -11.36
CA ALA A 243 23.57 -12.55 -11.60
C ALA A 243 22.33 -13.20 -10.97
N PHE A 244 21.96 -12.77 -9.76
CA PHE A 244 20.74 -13.23 -9.08
C PHE A 244 19.47 -12.80 -9.83
N TRP A 245 19.39 -11.54 -10.27
CA TRP A 245 18.27 -11.02 -11.04
C TRP A 245 18.05 -11.81 -12.33
N ILE A 246 19.11 -12.07 -13.10
CA ILE A 246 19.05 -12.79 -14.36
C ILE A 246 18.70 -14.27 -14.15
N SER A 247 19.45 -14.95 -13.28
CA SER A 247 19.40 -16.41 -13.18
C SER A 247 18.26 -16.91 -12.30
N GLU A 248 17.98 -16.22 -11.19
CA GLU A 248 17.05 -16.67 -10.16
C GLU A 248 15.69 -16.01 -10.28
N LEU A 249 15.63 -14.70 -10.55
CA LEU A 249 14.38 -13.95 -10.63
C LEU A 249 13.74 -14.02 -12.02
N LYS A 250 14.43 -13.49 -13.04
CA LYS A 250 13.94 -13.47 -14.43
C LYS A 250 14.01 -14.85 -15.11
N ARG A 251 14.92 -15.72 -14.64
CA ARG A 251 15.20 -17.04 -15.20
C ARG A 251 15.59 -16.99 -16.68
N THR A 252 16.46 -16.07 -17.02
CA THR A 252 17.06 -15.98 -18.36
C THR A 252 18.58 -16.07 -18.28
N TYR A 253 19.28 -15.75 -19.37
CA TYR A 253 20.72 -15.84 -19.53
C TYR A 253 21.34 -14.46 -19.65
N PHE A 254 22.61 -14.37 -19.28
CA PHE A 254 23.43 -13.27 -19.80
C PHE A 254 23.46 -13.39 -21.33
N GLY A 255 23.18 -12.30 -22.03
CA GLY A 255 23.07 -12.28 -23.49
C GLY A 255 21.65 -12.16 -24.03
N ASP A 256 20.61 -12.45 -23.24
CA ASP A 256 19.22 -12.23 -23.63
C ASP A 256 18.88 -10.74 -23.52
N ALA A 257 19.04 -10.00 -24.62
CA ALA A 257 19.00 -8.54 -24.64
C ALA A 257 17.57 -8.00 -24.51
N ASN A 258 16.59 -8.70 -25.08
CA ASN A 258 15.18 -8.30 -25.03
C ASN A 258 14.38 -8.96 -23.90
N LEU A 259 15.03 -9.83 -23.12
CA LEU A 259 14.46 -10.51 -21.96
C LEU A 259 13.25 -11.40 -22.30
N ASP A 260 13.24 -12.01 -23.49
CA ASP A 260 12.21 -12.96 -23.93
C ASP A 260 12.41 -14.39 -23.38
N GLY A 261 13.51 -14.59 -22.64
CA GLY A 261 13.87 -15.85 -21.98
C GLY A 261 14.83 -16.72 -22.79
N VAL A 262 15.28 -16.29 -23.98
CA VAL A 262 16.19 -17.06 -24.82
C VAL A 262 17.36 -16.23 -25.34
N PHE A 263 18.59 -16.65 -25.03
CA PHE A 263 19.78 -16.05 -25.67
C PHE A 263 20.04 -16.72 -27.04
N ASN A 264 19.82 -15.99 -28.13
CA ASN A 264 20.01 -16.46 -29.50
C ASN A 264 20.49 -15.36 -30.46
N SER A 265 20.54 -15.66 -31.76
CA SER A 265 20.98 -14.69 -32.77
C SER A 265 20.17 -13.39 -32.84
N THR A 266 18.91 -13.38 -32.40
CA THR A 266 18.06 -12.18 -32.37
C THR A 266 18.60 -11.14 -31.41
N ASP A 267 19.05 -11.57 -30.22
CA ASP A 267 19.67 -10.69 -29.22
C ASP A 267 20.96 -10.07 -29.75
N LEU A 268 21.79 -10.89 -30.41
CA LEU A 268 23.03 -10.41 -31.01
C LEU A 268 22.75 -9.37 -32.11
N VAL A 269 21.73 -9.59 -32.94
CA VAL A 269 21.32 -8.61 -33.95
C VAL A 269 20.83 -7.33 -33.30
N GLU A 270 20.10 -7.41 -32.19
CA GLU A 270 19.61 -6.26 -31.44
C GLU A 270 20.74 -5.39 -30.89
N VAL A 271 21.67 -5.98 -30.13
CA VAL A 271 22.81 -5.24 -29.56
C VAL A 271 23.77 -4.72 -30.64
N PHE A 272 23.97 -5.44 -31.76
CA PHE A 272 24.81 -4.91 -32.84
C PHE A 272 24.13 -3.80 -33.65
N ASN A 273 22.81 -3.69 -33.61
CA ASN A 273 22.09 -2.59 -34.25
C ASN A 273 22.17 -1.28 -33.44
N SER A 274 22.51 -1.32 -32.14
CA SER A 274 22.78 -0.11 -31.35
C SER A 274 24.05 0.60 -31.84
N GLY A 275 25.03 -0.17 -32.32
CA GLY A 275 26.29 0.33 -32.85
C GLY A 275 27.32 0.68 -31.78
N GLU A 276 27.14 0.19 -30.55
CA GLU A 276 27.97 0.55 -29.39
C GLU A 276 29.11 -0.44 -29.08
N TYR A 277 29.22 -1.52 -29.86
CA TYR A 277 30.28 -2.51 -29.67
C TYR A 277 31.67 -1.92 -29.91
N GLU A 278 32.48 -1.84 -28.85
CA GLU A 278 33.86 -1.33 -28.90
C GLU A 278 33.96 0.05 -29.62
N ASP A 279 33.01 0.96 -29.32
CA ASP A 279 32.88 2.26 -30.00
C ASP A 279 33.72 3.40 -29.39
N ASP A 280 34.47 3.11 -28.31
CA ASP A 280 35.25 4.04 -27.50
C ASP A 280 34.43 5.16 -26.82
N VAL A 281 33.10 5.03 -26.74
CA VAL A 281 32.22 5.92 -25.98
C VAL A 281 32.04 5.32 -24.58
N VAL A 282 32.16 6.17 -23.56
CA VAL A 282 32.11 5.72 -22.17
C VAL A 282 30.68 5.83 -21.62
N SER A 283 30.21 4.74 -21.04
CA SER A 283 28.96 4.58 -20.32
C SER A 283 27.71 4.92 -21.13
N ASN A 284 27.70 4.59 -22.44
CA ASN A 284 26.53 4.76 -23.29
C ASN A 284 25.63 3.52 -23.40
N SER A 285 26.06 2.35 -22.94
CA SER A 285 25.29 1.11 -23.10
C SER A 285 24.39 0.77 -21.90
N THR A 286 23.15 0.40 -22.23
CA THR A 286 22.17 -0.29 -21.37
C THR A 286 22.24 -1.81 -21.55
N TRP A 287 21.43 -2.56 -20.79
CA TRP A 287 21.32 -4.02 -20.95
C TRP A 287 20.94 -4.45 -22.37
N GLY A 288 19.93 -3.77 -22.95
CA GLY A 288 19.43 -4.05 -24.30
C GLY A 288 20.40 -3.61 -25.41
N GLU A 289 21.41 -2.79 -25.07
CA GLU A 289 22.46 -2.34 -25.99
C GLU A 289 23.76 -3.14 -25.84
N GLY A 290 23.85 -4.03 -24.84
CA GLY A 290 24.91 -5.02 -24.71
C GLY A 290 25.76 -4.93 -23.44
N ASP A 291 25.49 -4.01 -22.51
CA ASP A 291 26.18 -3.98 -21.21
C ASP A 291 25.65 -5.08 -20.28
N TRP A 292 26.19 -6.28 -20.45
CA TRP A 292 25.81 -7.45 -19.66
C TRP A 292 26.66 -7.60 -18.39
N ASN A 293 27.73 -6.83 -18.26
CA ASN A 293 28.64 -6.87 -17.11
C ASN A 293 28.49 -5.68 -16.14
N ALA A 294 27.60 -4.73 -16.44
CA ALA A 294 27.27 -3.54 -15.66
C ALA A 294 28.38 -2.48 -15.59
N ASP A 295 29.35 -2.46 -16.51
CA ASP A 295 30.47 -1.51 -16.46
C ASP A 295 30.25 -0.22 -17.23
N GLY A 296 29.25 -0.16 -18.12
CA GLY A 296 29.00 1.03 -18.93
C GLY A 296 28.89 0.77 -20.42
N ASP A 297 29.58 -0.26 -20.89
CA ASP A 297 30.07 -0.29 -22.26
C ASP A 297 29.83 -1.68 -22.87
N PHE A 298 29.33 -1.74 -24.09
CA PHE A 298 29.25 -3.01 -24.79
C PHE A 298 30.61 -3.42 -25.37
N THR A 299 31.31 -4.32 -24.70
CA THR A 299 32.66 -4.75 -25.09
C THR A 299 32.77 -6.26 -25.30
N THR A 300 33.96 -6.71 -25.70
CA THR A 300 34.32 -8.13 -25.73
C THR A 300 34.10 -8.81 -24.36
N ARG A 301 34.17 -8.06 -23.24
CA ARG A 301 34.00 -8.62 -21.89
C ARG A 301 32.56 -9.08 -21.65
N ASP A 302 31.58 -8.33 -22.13
CA ASP A 302 30.16 -8.66 -22.10
C ASP A 302 29.87 -9.90 -22.92
N MET A 303 30.40 -9.94 -24.14
CA MET A 303 30.27 -11.10 -25.02
C MET A 303 30.86 -12.36 -24.37
N VAL A 304 32.05 -12.25 -23.78
CA VAL A 304 32.68 -13.37 -23.08
C VAL A 304 31.82 -13.81 -21.89
N LEU A 305 31.25 -12.88 -21.12
CA LEU A 305 30.35 -13.18 -20.00
C LEU A 305 29.09 -13.93 -20.46
N ALA A 306 28.40 -13.44 -21.49
CA ALA A 306 27.20 -14.08 -22.04
C ALA A 306 27.46 -15.49 -22.58
N PHE A 307 28.56 -15.69 -23.32
CA PHE A 307 28.91 -17.02 -23.80
C PHE A 307 29.41 -17.96 -22.69
N GLN A 308 30.00 -17.43 -21.61
CA GLN A 308 30.39 -18.22 -20.43
C GLN A 308 29.19 -18.70 -19.61
N ASP A 309 28.07 -17.97 -19.63
CA ASP A 309 26.81 -18.40 -19.02
C ASP A 309 26.22 -19.64 -19.74
N GLY A 310 26.56 -19.82 -21.01
CA GLY A 310 26.30 -21.06 -21.76
C GLY A 310 24.88 -21.23 -22.29
N GLY A 311 24.08 -20.16 -22.30
CA GLY A 311 22.69 -20.15 -22.74
C GLY A 311 22.46 -20.08 -24.25
N TYR A 312 23.49 -19.77 -25.04
CA TYR A 312 23.35 -19.51 -26.47
C TYR A 312 22.73 -20.70 -27.20
N GLU A 313 21.59 -20.47 -27.87
CA GLU A 313 20.83 -21.45 -28.63
C GLU A 313 20.38 -22.68 -27.79
N GLN A 314 20.31 -22.56 -26.46
CA GLN A 314 19.80 -23.62 -25.58
C GLN A 314 18.28 -23.57 -25.37
N GLY A 315 17.63 -22.47 -25.75
CA GLY A 315 16.23 -22.21 -25.42
C GLY A 315 16.02 -21.81 -23.95
N PRO A 316 14.76 -21.69 -23.48
CA PRO A 316 14.44 -21.15 -22.16
C PRO A 316 15.07 -21.96 -21.03
N ARG A 317 15.50 -21.30 -19.94
CA ARG A 317 16.00 -22.00 -18.75
C ARG A 317 14.94 -22.95 -18.21
N ALA A 318 15.33 -24.20 -17.95
CA ALA A 318 14.43 -25.20 -17.39
C ALA A 318 13.78 -24.69 -16.10
N ALA A 319 12.48 -24.89 -15.95
CA ALA A 319 11.79 -24.62 -14.69
C ALA A 319 12.40 -25.48 -13.57
N LEU A 320 12.46 -24.94 -12.35
CA LEU A 320 12.85 -25.74 -11.19
C LEU A 320 11.91 -26.95 -11.09
N PRO A 321 12.42 -28.15 -10.74
CA PRO A 321 11.54 -29.28 -10.45
C PRO A 321 10.56 -28.83 -9.37
N THR A 322 9.26 -28.95 -9.64
CA THR A 322 8.23 -28.68 -8.64
C THR A 322 8.48 -29.62 -7.48
N VAL A 323 8.98 -29.10 -6.36
CA VAL A 323 9.09 -29.88 -5.13
C VAL A 323 7.65 -30.20 -4.72
N PRO A 324 7.25 -31.48 -4.63
CA PRO A 324 5.95 -31.82 -4.08
C PRO A 324 5.91 -31.23 -2.67
N GLU A 325 4.92 -30.38 -2.40
CA GLU A 325 4.78 -29.77 -1.08
C GLU A 325 4.91 -30.84 0.02
N PRO A 326 5.59 -30.55 1.13
CA PRO A 326 5.74 -31.54 2.19
C PRO A 326 4.35 -32.05 2.56
N ALA A 327 4.24 -33.35 2.81
CA ALA A 327 3.01 -34.01 3.27
C ALA A 327 2.51 -33.51 4.65
N SER A 328 2.89 -32.30 5.09
CA SER A 328 2.43 -31.61 6.28
C SER A 328 0.93 -31.31 6.22
N LEU A 329 0.38 -30.99 5.04
CA LEU A 329 -1.07 -30.85 4.83
C LEU A 329 -1.80 -32.19 5.01
N THR A 330 -1.20 -33.29 4.57
CA THR A 330 -1.74 -34.65 4.75
C THR A 330 -1.65 -35.09 6.22
N LEU A 331 -0.58 -34.72 6.94
CA LEU A 331 -0.44 -35.00 8.38
C LEU A 331 -1.40 -34.16 9.25
N PHE A 332 -1.72 -32.93 8.85
CA PHE A 332 -2.68 -32.08 9.56
C PHE A 332 -4.11 -32.63 9.45
N MET A 333 -4.51 -33.13 8.27
CA MET A 333 -5.81 -33.78 8.06
C MET A 333 -5.95 -35.12 8.80
N ALA A 334 -4.86 -35.89 8.93
CA ALA A 334 -4.85 -37.13 9.73
C ALA A 334 -4.90 -36.87 11.26
N GLY A 335 -4.33 -35.76 11.73
CA GLY A 335 -4.37 -35.35 13.13
C GLY A 335 -5.78 -34.93 13.61
N VAL A 336 -6.53 -34.21 12.77
CA VAL A 336 -7.90 -33.76 13.11
C VAL A 336 -8.90 -34.93 13.14
N GLY A 337 -8.74 -35.93 12.27
CA GLY A 337 -9.57 -37.14 12.30
C GLY A 337 -9.41 -37.98 13.59
N SER A 338 -8.21 -37.96 14.18
CA SER A 338 -7.88 -38.71 15.41
C SER A 338 -8.48 -38.06 16.67
N LEU A 339 -8.66 -36.74 16.68
CA LEU A 339 -9.26 -35.99 17.79
C LEU A 339 -10.80 -36.08 17.80
N LEU A 340 -11.42 -36.29 16.64
CA LEU A 340 -12.88 -36.47 16.54
C LEU A 340 -13.34 -37.88 16.97
N PHE A 341 -12.51 -38.92 16.81
CA PHE A 341 -12.80 -40.26 17.33
C PHE A 341 -12.60 -40.41 18.85
N CYS A 342 -11.76 -39.58 19.46
CA CYS A 342 -11.52 -39.63 20.91
C CYS A 342 -12.65 -38.97 21.74
N ARG A 343 -13.51 -38.14 21.12
CA ARG A 343 -14.59 -37.44 21.83
C ARG A 343 -15.86 -38.30 22.03
N ASP A 344 -16.02 -39.40 21.29
CA ASP A 344 -17.24 -40.21 21.30
C ASP A 344 -17.20 -41.43 22.24
N ILE A 345 -16.01 -41.81 22.75
CA ILE A 345 -15.85 -42.93 23.68
C ILE A 345 -16.06 -42.50 25.15
N GLY A 346 -15.93 -41.21 25.47
CA GLY A 346 -16.02 -40.68 26.83
C GLY A 346 -17.44 -40.46 27.39
N ARG A 347 -18.52 -40.65 26.61
CA ARG A 347 -19.90 -40.34 27.03
C ARG A 347 -20.75 -41.54 27.48
N ARG A 348 -20.19 -42.76 27.54
CA ARG A 348 -20.96 -43.99 27.85
C ARG A 348 -20.83 -44.56 29.27
N TYR A 349 -20.12 -43.91 30.19
CA TYR A 349 -20.02 -44.39 31.58
C TYR A 349 -20.20 -43.24 32.56
N CYS A 350 -21.44 -43.04 33.02
CA CYS A 350 -21.82 -42.60 34.38
C CYS A 350 -23.35 -42.45 34.46
N VAL A 351 -24.02 -43.57 34.71
CA VAL A 351 -25.37 -43.62 35.29
C VAL A 351 -25.23 -44.37 36.61
N SER A 352 -25.53 -43.70 37.72
CA SER A 352 -26.00 -44.28 38.99
C SER A 352 -26.59 -43.13 39.80
#